data_AF-A0A9P7AEK3-F1
#
_entry.id   AF-A0A9P7AEK3-F1
#
_cell.length_a   1.000
_cell.length_b   1.000
_cell.length_c   1.000
_cell.angle_alpha   90.00
_cell.angle_beta   90.00
_cell.angle_gamma   90.00
#
_symmetry.space_group_name_H-M   'P 1'
#
loop_
_entity.id
_entity.type
_entity.pdbx_description
1 polymer ?
#
loop_
_entity_poly.entity_id
_entity_poly.type
_entity_poly.pdbx_seq_one_letter_code
_entity_poly.pdbx_strand_id
1 'polypeptide(L)' 'KFMPHFNGPYKIVLANPGTSTYMLDMPAHTNILPTFHASELKGHIQNDKDLYPSREQKWPKPFITTSGAEEWEIEKIIE' A
#
# COMPACT_ATOMS: atom_id res chain seq x y z
N LYS A 1 -18.08 13.80 1.94
CA LYS A 1 -16.91 14.03 2.81
C LYS A 1 -16.01 12.81 2.72
N PHE A 2 -14.76 12.95 2.29
CA PHE A 2 -13.84 11.81 2.20
C PHE A 2 -13.34 11.41 3.60
N MET A 3 -13.29 10.11 3.86
CA MET A 3 -12.68 9.57 5.07
C MET A 3 -11.17 9.43 4.83
N PRO A 4 -10.32 9.72 5.84
CA PRO A 4 -8.89 9.46 5.74
C PRO A 4 -8.65 7.97 5.45
N HIS A 5 -7.90 7.70 4.37
CA HIS A 5 -7.45 6.37 4.01
C HIS A 5 -5.93 6.31 4.13
N PHE A 6 -5.43 5.32 4.87
CA PHE A 6 -4.00 5.10 4.99
C PHE A 6 -3.53 4.24 3.82
N ASN A 7 -2.48 4.68 3.13
CA ASN A 7 -1.84 3.94 2.05
C ASN A 7 -0.52 3.33 2.53
N GLY A 8 -0.11 2.23 1.91
CA GLY A 8 1.14 1.54 2.21
C GLY A 8 0.96 0.33 3.12
N PRO A 9 2.03 -0.47 3.24
CA PRO A 9 3.10 -0.10 4.18
C PRO A 9 4.29 0.60 3.52
N TYR A 10 4.83 1.60 4.20
CA TYR A 10 6.08 2.27 3.83
C TYR A 10 7.10 2.09 4.96
N LYS A 11 8.38 2.03 4.60
CA LYS A 11 9.48 1.97 5.59
C LYS A 11 9.85 3.38 6.03
N ILE A 12 10.24 3.54 7.30
CA ILE A 12 10.79 4.79 7.80
C ILE A 12 12.29 4.82 7.45
N VAL A 13 12.72 5.86 6.74
CA VAL A 13 14.13 6.10 6.38
C VAL A 13 14.81 6.99 7.43
N LEU A 14 14.08 7.98 7.96
CA LEU A 14 14.59 8.91 8.96
C LEU A 14 13.50 9.27 9.97
N ALA A 15 13.87 9.33 11.25
CA ALA A 15 13.00 9.79 12.33
C ALA A 15 13.58 11.08 12.94
N ASN A 16 12.73 12.08 13.15
CA ASN A 16 13.05 13.28 13.92
C ASN A 16 12.09 13.43 15.11
N PRO A 17 12.41 12.82 16.26
CA PRO A 17 11.55 12.87 17.44
C PRO A 17 11.31 14.28 17.98
N GLY A 18 12.26 15.21 17.78
CA GLY A 18 12.14 16.60 18.26
C GLY A 18 10.97 17.36 17.63
N THR A 19 10.61 17.03 16.40
CA THR A 19 9.46 17.60 15.68
C THR A 19 8.35 16.58 15.44
N SER A 20 8.48 15.37 15.96
CA SER A 20 7.55 14.26 15.70
C SER A 20 7.33 13.99 14.20
N THR A 21 8.36 14.15 13.37
CA THR A 21 8.28 13.92 11.91
C THR A 21 9.11 12.72 11.48
N TYR A 22 8.64 12.05 10.44
CA TYR A 22 9.26 10.85 9.88
C TYR A 22 9.29 10.94 8.37
N MET A 23 10.41 10.54 7.77
CA MET A 23 10.57 10.42 6.32
C MET A 23 10.36 8.97 5.90
N LEU A 24 9.48 8.76 4.93
CA LEU A 24 9.12 7.45 4.40
C LEU A 24 9.88 7.12 3.12
N ASP A 25 10.15 5.83 2.91
CA ASP A 25 10.64 5.28 1.65
C ASP A 25 9.47 5.18 0.68
N MET A 26 9.29 6.20 -0.16
CA MET A 26 8.19 6.31 -1.11
C MET A 26 8.70 6.36 -2.55
N PRO A 27 7.92 5.85 -3.53
CA PRO A 27 8.31 5.94 -4.93
C PRO A 27 8.47 7.38 -5.39
N ALA A 28 9.55 7.66 -6.13
CA ALA A 28 9.92 9.02 -6.54
C ALA A 28 8.86 9.69 -7.45
N HIS A 29 8.04 8.89 -8.14
CA HIS A 29 7.00 9.39 -9.05
C HIS A 29 5.73 9.90 -8.36
N THR A 30 5.64 9.79 -7.03
CA THR A 30 4.41 10.12 -6.29
C THR A 30 4.10 11.62 -6.22
N ASN A 31 5.05 12.51 -6.53
CA ASN A 31 4.93 13.97 -6.36
C ASN A 31 4.51 14.39 -4.93
N ILE A 32 4.77 13.55 -3.93
CA ILE A 32 4.45 13.78 -2.52
C ILE A 32 5.75 14.02 -1.75
N LEU A 33 5.74 14.97 -0.80
CA LEU A 33 6.85 15.12 0.15
C LEU A 33 6.86 13.90 1.09
N PRO A 34 7.95 13.13 1.18
CA PRO A 34 7.96 11.87 1.95
C PRO A 34 7.99 12.07 3.47
N THR A 35 7.98 13.31 3.95
CA THR A 35 8.07 13.64 5.38
C THR A 35 6.69 13.96 5.94
N PHE A 36 6.26 13.19 6.93
CA PHE A 36 4.95 13.30 7.57
C PHE A 36 5.06 13.51 9.07
N HIS A 37 4.07 14.16 9.67
CA HIS A 37 3.96 14.23 11.13
C HIS A 37 3.40 12.91 11.69
N ALA A 38 3.78 12.54 12.92
CA ALA A 38 3.37 11.30 13.57
C ALA A 38 1.84 11.08 13.59
N SER A 39 1.06 12.15 13.67
CA SER A 39 -0.42 12.10 13.67
C SER A 39 -1.04 11.64 12.35
N GLU A 40 -0.28 11.69 11.25
CA GLU A 40 -0.71 11.27 9.91
C GLU A 40 -0.29 9.83 9.59
N LEU A 41 0.48 9.21 10.49
CA LEU A 41 1.02 7.87 10.33
C LEU A 41 0.30 6.87 11.24
N LYS A 42 0.27 5.63 10.79
CA LYS A 42 -0.20 4.50 11.58
C LYS A 42 0.76 3.34 11.43
N GLY A 43 1.14 2.72 12.55
CA GLY A 43 1.96 1.52 12.54
C GLY A 43 1.27 0.42 11.75
N HIS A 44 1.97 -0.14 10.76
CA HIS A 44 1.47 -1.27 9.99
C HIS A 44 1.51 -2.54 10.85
N ILE A 45 0.37 -3.23 10.93
CA ILE A 45 0.24 -4.53 11.57
C ILE A 45 -0.08 -5.52 10.46
N GLN A 46 0.79 -6.51 10.26
CA GLN A 46 0.59 -7.53 9.25
C GLN A 46 -0.69 -8.33 9.55
N ASN A 47 -1.45 -8.64 8.50
CA ASN A 47 -2.65 -9.44 8.66
C ASN A 47 -2.30 -10.88 9.05
N ASP A 48 -2.88 -11.37 10.14
CA ASP A 48 -2.91 -12.78 10.48
C ASP A 48 -4.00 -13.46 9.65
N LYS A 49 -3.58 -14.38 8.76
CA LYS A 49 -4.49 -15.02 7.80
C LYS A 49 -5.38 -16.08 8.44
N ASP A 50 -4.92 -16.72 9.51
CA ASP A 50 -5.65 -17.78 10.19
C ASP A 50 -6.76 -17.17 11.06
N LEU A 51 -6.47 -16.03 11.71
CA LEU A 51 -7.43 -15.33 12.56
C LEU A 51 -8.35 -14.39 11.78
N TYR A 52 -7.86 -13.75 10.71
CA TYR A 52 -8.59 -12.73 9.96
C TYR A 52 -8.55 -12.94 8.44
N PRO A 53 -9.09 -14.07 7.93
CA PRO A 53 -9.10 -14.36 6.49
C PRO A 53 -9.91 -13.33 5.67
N SER A 54 -10.88 -12.65 6.28
CA SER A 54 -11.69 -11.62 5.62
C SER A 54 -10.94 -10.31 5.35
N ARG A 55 -9.78 -10.09 5.98
CA ARG A 55 -8.93 -8.91 5.76
C ARG A 55 -7.96 -9.11 4.59
N GLU A 56 -7.83 -10.33 4.08
CA GLU A 56 -7.02 -10.59 2.91
C GLU A 56 -7.74 -10.06 1.66
N GLN A 57 -7.05 -9.20 0.92
CA GLN A 57 -7.56 -8.65 -0.32
C GLN A 57 -7.63 -9.78 -1.35
N LYS A 58 -8.83 -10.23 -1.68
CA LYS A 58 -9.03 -11.22 -2.74
C LYS A 58 -8.62 -10.57 -4.05
N TRP A 59 -7.59 -11.12 -4.67
CA TRP A 59 -7.25 -10.74 -6.03
C TRP A 59 -8.46 -11.07 -6.92
N PRO A 60 -8.87 -10.14 -7.80
CA PRO A 60 -9.94 -10.44 -8.73
C PRO A 60 -9.56 -11.70 -9.51
N LYS A 61 -10.51 -12.63 -9.63
CA LYS A 61 -10.30 -13.80 -10.49
C LYS A 61 -10.09 -13.31 -11.93
N PRO A 62 -9.30 -14.02 -12.74
CA PRO A 62 -9.17 -13.73 -14.16
C PRO A 62 -10.55 -13.56 -14.81
N PHE A 63 -10.69 -12.52 -15.63
CA PHE A 63 -11.94 -12.20 -16.30
C PHE A 63 -12.03 -13.02 -17.59
N ILE A 64 -12.77 -14.13 -17.57
CA ILE A 64 -12.97 -14.97 -18.77
C ILE A 64 -13.87 -14.21 -19.76
N THR A 65 -13.31 -13.71 -20.86
CA THR A 65 -14.10 -13.17 -21.97
C THR A 65 -14.82 -14.28 -22.73
N THR A 66 -16.11 -14.11 -23.00
CA THR A 66 -16.93 -15.09 -23.77
C THR A 66 -16.45 -15.29 -25.21
N SER A 67 -15.52 -14.46 -25.71
CA SER A 67 -15.03 -14.48 -27.09
C SER A 67 -13.64 -15.11 -27.28
N GLY A 68 -13.02 -15.67 -26.23
CA GLY A 68 -11.69 -16.28 -26.35
C GLY A 68 -10.59 -15.29 -26.70
N ALA A 69 -10.67 -14.04 -26.23
CA ALA A 69 -9.56 -13.11 -26.38
C ALA A 69 -8.35 -13.62 -25.57
N GLU A 70 -7.15 -13.46 -26.12
CA GLU A 70 -5.90 -13.90 -25.51
C GLU A 70 -5.65 -13.13 -24.21
N GLU A 71 -5.63 -13.84 -23.08
CA GLU A 71 -5.34 -13.28 -21.76
C GLU A 71 -3.84 -13.45 -21.45
N TRP A 72 -3.21 -12.38 -20.95
CA TRP A 72 -1.82 -12.39 -20.54
C TRP A 72 -1.74 -12.32 -19.01
N GLU A 73 -1.06 -13.29 -18.39
CA GLU A 73 -0.76 -13.25 -16.96
C GLU A 73 0.35 -12.22 -16.70
N ILE A 74 0.13 -11.33 -15.73
CA ILE A 74 1.16 -10.38 -15.31
C ILE A 74 2.14 -11.12 -14.41
N GLU A 75 3.26 -11.58 -14.96
CA GLU A 75 4.32 -12.27 -14.20
C GLU A 75 4.91 -11.37 -13.11
N LYS A 76 5.09 -10.09 -13.40
CA LYS A 76 5.66 -9.11 -12.47
C LYS A 76 5.35 -7.68 -12.89
N ILE A 77 4.98 -6.84 -11.91
CA ILE A 77 4.96 -5.39 -12.07
C ILE A 77 6.38 -4.87 -11.84
N ILE A 78 6.90 -4.10 -12.80
CA ILE A 78 8.22 -3.46 -12.73
C ILE A 78 8.02 -1.99 -12.33
N GLU A 79 8.77 -1.51 -11.33
CA GLU A 79 8.79 -0.10 -10.89
C GLU A 79 9.75 0.76 -11.72
#